data_AF-A0A6G1ETX8-F1
#
_entry.id   AF-A0A6G1ETX8-F1
#
_cell.length_a   1.000
_cell.length_b   1.000
_cell.length_c   1.000
_cell.angle_alpha   90.00
_cell.angle_beta   90.00
_cell.angle_gamma   90.00
#
_symmetry.space_group_name_H-M   'P 1'
#
loop_
_entity.id
_entity.type
_entity.pdbx_description
1 polymer ?
#
loop_
_entity_poly.entity_id
_entity_poly.type
_entity_poly.pdbx_seq_one_letter_code
_entity_poly.pdbx_strand_id
1 'polypeptide(L)'
;MVASDYLEANTDLLDLLMSGYDNMDIAIHYSAMLRDFIHHQVAARYVLDSEHIKKFFHYIQFPDFNIASDAFKTFKELLTRHKSSAAEFFLKNYKWFFAEFNSKLLSSNYIIQRQVSQLLGDILLDKSNTGVMVCYEESKAIQVEAFHVFKLFVANQNKSPEILGILVTNKNKLPRFLADFTMDKEDK
;
A
#
# COMPACT_ATOMS: atom_id res chain seq x y z
N MET A 1 -24.71 -23.12 11.62
CA MET A 1 -23.55 -22.32 12.06
C MET A 1 -22.95 -21.71 10.80
N VAL A 2 -23.05 -20.40 10.64
CA VAL A 2 -22.48 -19.74 9.46
C VAL A 2 -20.95 -19.78 9.61
N ALA A 3 -20.20 -19.99 8.52
CA ALA A 3 -18.74 -20.08 8.58
C ALA A 3 -18.10 -18.87 9.29
N SER A 4 -18.70 -17.68 9.18
CA SER A 4 -18.30 -16.47 9.91
C SER A 4 -18.34 -16.64 11.43
N ASP A 5 -19.41 -17.23 11.96
CA ASP A 5 -19.64 -17.35 13.41
C ASP A 5 -18.62 -18.31 14.03
N TYR A 6 -18.26 -19.37 13.28
CA TYR A 6 -17.21 -20.29 13.70
C TYR A 6 -15.84 -19.60 13.70
N LEU A 7 -15.51 -18.83 12.65
CA LEU A 7 -14.24 -18.11 12.57
C LEU A 7 -14.10 -17.04 13.66
N GLU A 8 -15.19 -16.35 14.00
CA GLU A 8 -15.21 -15.38 15.09
C GLU A 8 -14.92 -16.02 16.45
N ALA A 9 -15.40 -17.25 16.66
CA ALA A 9 -15.18 -18.01 17.88
C ALA A 9 -13.81 -18.73 17.95
N ASN A 10 -13.10 -18.86 16.82
CA ASN A 10 -11.86 -19.64 16.70
C ASN A 10 -10.77 -18.84 15.95
N THR A 11 -10.48 -17.63 16.44
CA THR A 11 -9.47 -16.73 15.86
C THR A 11 -8.03 -17.22 16.07
N ASP A 12 -7.81 -18.12 17.02
CA ASP A 12 -6.54 -18.84 17.24
C ASP A 12 -6.10 -19.64 16.01
N LEU A 13 -7.05 -20.10 15.18
CA LEU A 13 -6.73 -20.72 13.89
C LEU A 13 -6.01 -19.76 12.95
N LEU A 14 -6.33 -18.46 12.98
CA LEU A 14 -5.64 -17.45 12.17
C LEU A 14 -4.22 -17.22 12.67
N ASP A 15 -3.99 -17.29 13.98
CA ASP A 15 -2.64 -17.21 14.56
C ASP A 15 -1.78 -18.39 14.11
N LEU A 16 -2.35 -19.60 14.13
CA LEU A 16 -1.70 -20.81 13.64
C LEU A 16 -1.36 -20.68 12.15
N LEU A 17 -2.32 -20.26 11.33
CA LEU A 17 -2.11 -20.08 9.89
C LEU A 17 -1.02 -19.03 9.60
N MET A 18 -1.01 -17.93 10.34
CA MET A 18 0.02 -16.88 10.22
C MET A 18 1.42 -17.36 10.62
N SER A 19 1.53 -18.24 11.63
CA SER A 19 2.81 -18.86 12.03
C SER A 19 3.39 -19.79 10.95
N GLY A 20 2.55 -20.29 10.04
CA GLY A 20 3.00 -21.13 8.93
C GLY A 20 3.97 -20.45 7.98
N TYR A 21 3.92 -19.11 7.86
CA TYR A 21 4.90 -18.35 7.07
C TYR A 21 6.33 -18.44 7.62
N ASP A 22 6.51 -18.75 8.90
CA ASP A 22 7.82 -18.91 9.52
C ASP A 22 8.49 -20.25 9.12
N ASN A 23 7.73 -21.18 8.54
CA ASN A 23 8.23 -22.44 8.01
C ASN A 23 8.07 -22.49 6.48
N MET A 24 9.18 -22.26 5.77
CA MET A 24 9.21 -22.17 4.31
C MET A 24 8.70 -23.43 3.60
N ASP A 25 8.81 -24.62 4.21
CA ASP A 25 8.36 -25.88 3.59
C ASP A 25 6.84 -26.00 3.51
N ILE A 26 6.10 -25.32 4.39
CA ILE A 26 4.64 -25.39 4.50
C ILE A 26 3.94 -24.04 4.24
N ALA A 27 4.70 -22.96 4.11
CA ALA A 27 4.19 -21.59 4.01
C ALA A 27 3.12 -21.43 2.92
N ILE A 28 3.32 -22.02 1.74
CA ILE A 28 2.38 -21.91 0.61
C ILE A 28 1.04 -22.62 0.90
N HIS A 29 1.06 -23.72 1.66
CA HIS A 29 -0.17 -24.42 2.02
C HIS A 29 -0.96 -23.62 3.07
N TYR A 30 -0.26 -23.07 4.06
CA TYR A 30 -0.86 -22.27 5.13
C TYR A 30 -1.41 -20.95 4.60
N SER A 31 -0.71 -20.33 3.66
CA SER A 31 -1.15 -19.10 3.03
C SER A 31 -2.37 -19.28 2.13
N ALA A 32 -2.47 -20.43 1.43
CA ALA A 32 -3.67 -20.76 0.66
C ALA A 32 -4.88 -20.89 1.58
N MET A 33 -4.75 -21.61 2.70
CA MET A 33 -5.82 -21.72 3.71
C MET A 33 -6.15 -20.36 4.32
N LEU A 34 -5.14 -19.55 4.65
CA LEU A 34 -5.35 -18.20 5.17
C LEU A 34 -6.15 -17.33 4.18
N ARG A 35 -5.85 -17.40 2.88
CA ARG A 35 -6.61 -16.67 1.85
C ARG A 35 -8.09 -17.07 1.83
N ASP A 36 -8.39 -18.36 1.95
CA ASP A 36 -9.78 -18.83 2.04
C ASP A 36 -10.48 -18.28 3.30
N PHE A 37 -9.75 -18.14 4.42
CA PHE A 37 -10.31 -17.59 5.65
C PHE A 37 -10.59 -16.08 5.53
N ILE A 38 -9.64 -15.30 5.01
CA ILE A 38 -9.80 -13.84 4.87
C ILE A 38 -10.85 -13.45 3.80
N HIS A 39 -11.39 -14.40 3.04
CA HIS A 39 -12.62 -14.18 2.28
C HIS A 39 -13.79 -13.78 3.19
N HIS A 40 -13.77 -14.19 4.45
CA HIS A 40 -14.70 -13.75 5.48
C HIS A 40 -14.22 -12.47 6.15
N GLN A 41 -15.08 -11.46 6.21
CA GLN A 41 -14.73 -10.13 6.74
C GLN A 41 -14.21 -10.18 8.18
N VAL A 42 -14.77 -11.05 9.03
CA VAL A 42 -14.36 -11.21 10.43
C VAL A 42 -12.88 -11.64 10.53
N ALA A 43 -12.47 -12.62 9.73
CA ALA A 43 -11.10 -13.10 9.70
C ALA A 43 -10.13 -12.05 9.14
N ALA A 44 -10.50 -11.39 8.04
CA ALA A 44 -9.70 -10.30 7.49
C ALA A 44 -9.51 -9.16 8.50
N ARG A 45 -10.58 -8.78 9.21
CA ARG A 45 -10.53 -7.73 10.25
C ARG A 45 -9.61 -8.13 11.39
N TYR A 46 -9.67 -9.37 11.87
CA TYR A 46 -8.77 -9.88 12.89
C TYR A 46 -7.29 -9.76 12.48
N VAL A 47 -6.95 -10.15 11.24
CA VAL A 47 -5.57 -10.03 10.74
C VAL A 47 -5.14 -8.56 10.59
N LEU A 48 -6.02 -7.68 10.10
CA LEU A 48 -5.74 -6.25 9.95
C LEU A 48 -5.56 -5.52 11.29
N ASP A 49 -6.37 -5.85 12.29
CA ASP A 49 -6.33 -5.22 13.63
C ASP A 49 -5.27 -5.82 14.57
N SER A 50 -4.57 -6.89 14.16
CA SER A 50 -3.53 -7.57 14.96
C SER A 50 -2.10 -7.24 14.48
N GLU A 51 -1.10 -7.67 15.23
CA GLU A 51 0.32 -7.51 14.88
C GLU A 51 0.72 -8.34 13.64
N HIS A 52 -0.13 -9.26 13.19
CA HIS A 52 0.11 -10.10 12.03
C HIS A 52 0.30 -9.30 10.73
N ILE A 53 -0.44 -8.21 10.55
CA ILE A 53 -0.32 -7.36 9.36
C ILE A 53 1.11 -6.81 9.20
N LYS A 54 1.82 -6.56 10.31
CA LYS A 54 3.19 -6.04 10.28
C LYS A 54 4.20 -7.07 9.76
N LYS A 55 3.91 -8.37 9.93
CA LYS A 55 4.79 -9.44 9.45
C LYS A 55 4.86 -9.49 7.93
N PHE A 56 3.80 -9.08 7.22
CA PHE A 56 3.79 -9.05 5.76
C PHE A 56 4.87 -8.15 5.16
N PHE A 57 5.26 -7.05 5.83
CA PHE A 57 6.38 -6.21 5.39
C PHE A 57 7.70 -7.00 5.31
N HIS A 58 7.85 -8.05 6.12
CA HIS A 58 8.98 -8.96 6.06
C HIS A 58 8.76 -10.10 5.06
N TYR A 59 7.60 -10.76 5.10
CA TYR A 59 7.30 -11.92 4.25
C TYR A 59 7.35 -11.61 2.76
N ILE A 60 6.87 -10.44 2.35
CA ILE A 60 6.91 -9.97 0.94
C ILE A 60 8.35 -9.80 0.44
N GLN A 61 9.30 -9.66 1.35
CA GLN A 61 10.73 -9.46 1.05
C GLN A 61 11.55 -10.75 1.23
N PHE A 62 10.90 -11.91 1.39
CA PHE A 62 11.62 -13.19 1.48
C PHE A 62 12.45 -13.47 0.21
N PRO A 63 13.62 -14.13 0.37
CA PRO A 63 14.44 -14.51 -0.77
C PRO A 63 13.75 -15.51 -1.72
N ASP A 64 12.90 -16.38 -1.17
CA ASP A 64 12.10 -17.30 -1.97
C ASP A 64 10.98 -16.55 -2.68
N PHE A 65 11.08 -16.48 -4.01
CA PHE A 65 10.11 -15.76 -4.85
C PHE A 65 8.69 -16.33 -4.74
N ASN A 66 8.53 -17.64 -4.61
CA ASN A 66 7.20 -18.25 -4.54
C ASN A 66 6.50 -17.83 -3.23
N ILE A 67 7.22 -17.89 -2.11
CA ILE A 67 6.69 -17.50 -0.80
C ILE A 67 6.44 -15.99 -0.74
N ALA A 68 7.39 -15.17 -1.21
CA ALA A 68 7.24 -13.71 -1.25
C ALA A 68 6.06 -13.26 -2.11
N SER A 69 5.92 -13.84 -3.32
CA SER A 69 4.80 -13.57 -4.24
C SER A 69 3.46 -14.00 -3.64
N ASP A 70 3.45 -15.13 -2.93
CA ASP A 70 2.26 -15.63 -2.27
C ASP A 70 1.87 -14.77 -1.05
N ALA A 71 2.82 -14.37 -0.23
CA ALA A 71 2.63 -13.39 0.85
C ALA A 71 2.07 -12.07 0.32
N PHE A 72 2.59 -11.58 -0.81
CA PHE A 72 2.09 -10.36 -1.45
C PHE A 72 0.63 -10.51 -1.91
N LYS A 73 0.23 -11.68 -2.45
CA LYS A 73 -1.17 -11.93 -2.84
C LYS A 73 -2.10 -11.83 -1.63
N THR A 74 -1.74 -12.49 -0.52
CA THR A 74 -2.51 -12.43 0.72
C THR A 74 -2.56 -11.02 1.29
N PHE A 75 -1.44 -10.30 1.31
CA PHE A 75 -1.38 -8.90 1.75
C PHE A 75 -2.27 -8.00 0.89
N LYS A 76 -2.18 -8.11 -0.44
CA LYS A 76 -3.04 -7.37 -1.37
C LYS A 76 -4.52 -7.66 -1.09
N GLU A 77 -4.87 -8.91 -0.89
CA GLU A 77 -6.24 -9.33 -0.66
C GLU A 77 -6.82 -8.76 0.65
N LEU A 78 -6.05 -8.82 1.75
CA LEU A 78 -6.42 -8.19 3.02
C LEU A 78 -6.75 -6.71 2.86
N LEU A 79 -5.95 -6.00 2.06
CA LEU A 79 -6.03 -4.55 1.88
C LEU A 79 -7.07 -4.09 0.85
N THR A 80 -7.63 -5.00 0.04
CA THR A 80 -8.49 -4.61 -1.11
C THR A 80 -9.83 -5.32 -1.18
N ARG A 81 -9.99 -6.51 -0.56
CA ARG A 81 -11.24 -7.28 -0.63
C ARG A 81 -12.38 -6.62 0.15
N HIS A 82 -12.18 -6.40 1.45
CA HIS A 82 -13.20 -5.86 2.35
C HIS A 82 -13.05 -4.35 2.49
N LYS A 83 -13.49 -3.63 1.46
CA LYS A 83 -13.26 -2.18 1.28
C LYS A 83 -13.52 -1.33 2.51
N SER A 84 -14.64 -1.53 3.19
CA SER A 84 -14.98 -0.77 4.41
C SER A 84 -14.02 -1.03 5.57
N SER A 85 -13.61 -2.29 5.75
CA SER A 85 -12.67 -2.67 6.82
C SER A 85 -11.25 -2.20 6.52
N ALA A 86 -10.82 -2.28 5.25
CA ALA A 86 -9.55 -1.72 4.82
C ALA A 86 -9.50 -0.20 4.99
N ALA A 87 -10.55 0.52 4.59
CA ALA A 87 -10.64 1.98 4.77
C ALA A 87 -10.56 2.39 6.24
N GLU A 88 -11.31 1.70 7.13
CA GLU A 88 -11.25 1.93 8.58
C GLU A 88 -9.83 1.68 9.11
N PHE A 89 -9.22 0.56 8.71
CA PHE A 89 -7.85 0.21 9.07
C PHE A 89 -6.87 1.31 8.65
N PHE A 90 -6.90 1.76 7.39
CA PHE A 90 -5.97 2.78 6.88
C PHE A 90 -6.10 4.11 7.63
N LEU A 91 -7.33 4.57 7.90
CA LEU A 91 -7.52 5.84 8.62
C LEU A 91 -7.02 5.75 10.07
N LYS A 92 -7.33 4.65 10.76
CA LYS A 92 -6.90 4.39 12.14
C LYS A 92 -5.38 4.27 12.25
N ASN A 93 -4.74 3.68 11.24
CA ASN A 93 -3.33 3.27 11.26
C ASN A 93 -2.43 4.09 10.33
N TYR A 94 -2.95 5.19 9.77
CA TYR A 94 -2.36 5.92 8.65
C TYR A 94 -0.86 6.18 8.82
N LYS A 95 -0.48 6.78 9.96
CA LYS A 95 0.89 7.25 10.20
C LYS A 95 1.91 6.12 10.14
N TRP A 96 1.70 5.04 10.88
CA TRP A 96 2.68 3.95 10.92
C TRP A 96 2.59 3.10 9.65
N PHE A 97 1.39 2.83 9.15
CA PHE A 97 1.20 1.95 8.00
C PHE A 97 1.86 2.54 6.76
N PHE A 98 1.57 3.80 6.41
CA PHE A 98 2.16 4.41 5.22
C PHE A 98 3.64 4.77 5.39
N ALA A 99 4.11 5.02 6.62
CA ALA A 99 5.55 5.15 6.87
C ALA A 99 6.31 3.84 6.55
N GLU A 100 5.80 2.71 7.04
CA GLU A 100 6.35 1.38 6.80
C GLU A 100 6.19 0.94 5.34
N PHE A 101 5.02 1.18 4.75
CA PHE A 101 4.72 0.89 3.34
C PHE A 101 5.67 1.64 2.40
N ASN A 102 5.89 2.93 2.65
CA ASN A 102 6.77 3.73 1.80
C ASN A 102 8.24 3.32 2.00
N SER A 103 8.70 3.23 3.25
CA SER A 103 10.11 2.97 3.54
C SER A 103 10.56 1.53 3.26
N LYS A 104 9.70 0.52 3.50
CA LYS A 104 10.07 -0.89 3.36
C LYS A 104 9.66 -1.52 2.04
N LEU A 105 8.59 -1.04 1.40
CA LEU A 105 8.06 -1.67 0.19
C LEU A 105 8.28 -0.83 -1.07
N LEU A 106 7.95 0.48 -1.04
CA LEU A 106 8.19 1.35 -2.20
C LEU A 106 9.68 1.63 -2.46
N SER A 107 10.51 1.58 -1.42
CA SER A 107 11.96 1.71 -1.53
C SER A 107 12.69 0.36 -1.62
N SER A 108 11.97 -0.75 -1.84
CA SER A 108 12.55 -2.09 -1.96
C SER A 108 13.12 -2.35 -3.37
N ASN A 109 13.37 -3.61 -3.70
CA ASN A 109 13.80 -3.99 -5.05
C ASN A 109 12.73 -3.67 -6.10
N TYR A 110 13.16 -3.52 -7.36
CA TYR A 110 12.30 -3.10 -8.48
C TYR A 110 11.01 -3.93 -8.63
N ILE A 111 11.07 -5.25 -8.41
CA ILE A 111 9.91 -6.13 -8.57
C ILE A 111 8.86 -5.82 -7.50
N ILE A 112 9.29 -5.76 -6.23
CA ILE A 112 8.42 -5.42 -5.10
C ILE A 112 7.88 -4.00 -5.26
N GLN A 113 8.75 -3.03 -5.54
CA GLN A 113 8.37 -1.64 -5.76
C GLN A 113 7.29 -1.51 -6.83
N ARG A 114 7.40 -2.25 -7.94
CA ARG A 114 6.40 -2.22 -9.02
C ARG A 114 5.06 -2.78 -8.57
N GLN A 115 5.04 -3.92 -7.88
CA GLN A 115 3.81 -4.55 -7.39
C GLN A 115 3.12 -3.68 -6.33
N VAL A 116 3.91 -3.09 -5.43
CA VAL A 116 3.43 -2.25 -4.32
C VAL A 116 2.96 -0.89 -4.84
N SER A 117 3.60 -0.31 -5.86
CA SER A 117 3.10 0.89 -6.54
C SER A 117 1.73 0.67 -7.17
N GLN A 118 1.51 -0.51 -7.78
CA GLN A 118 0.18 -0.87 -8.32
C GLN A 118 -0.85 -1.00 -7.19
N LEU A 119 -0.48 -1.67 -6.09
CA LEU A 119 -1.35 -1.80 -4.92
C LEU A 119 -1.68 -0.44 -4.29
N LEU A 120 -0.71 0.48 -4.21
CA LEU A 120 -0.95 1.83 -3.73
C LEU A 120 -1.98 2.55 -4.61
N GLY A 121 -1.86 2.42 -5.93
CA GLY A 121 -2.87 2.91 -6.87
C GLY A 121 -4.25 2.30 -6.61
N ASP A 122 -4.34 0.98 -6.44
CA ASP A 122 -5.58 0.27 -6.13
C ASP A 122 -6.22 0.78 -4.81
N ILE A 123 -5.40 1.08 -3.80
CA ILE A 123 -5.84 1.60 -2.49
C ILE A 123 -6.36 3.04 -2.64
N LEU A 124 -5.56 3.94 -3.20
CA LEU A 124 -5.87 5.37 -3.24
C LEU A 124 -7.03 5.70 -4.19
N LEU A 125 -7.20 4.93 -5.26
CA LEU A 125 -8.27 5.14 -6.24
C LEU A 125 -9.60 4.51 -5.84
N ASP A 126 -9.65 3.70 -4.77
CA ASP A 126 -10.92 3.13 -4.31
C ASP A 126 -11.78 4.21 -3.62
N LYS A 127 -13.07 4.26 -4.01
CA LYS A 127 -14.04 5.23 -3.48
C LYS A 127 -14.24 5.18 -1.96
N SER A 128 -13.96 4.04 -1.30
CA SER A 128 -14.04 3.93 0.16
C SER A 128 -12.85 4.60 0.86
N ASN A 129 -11.75 4.84 0.12
CA ASN A 129 -10.49 5.37 0.63
C ASN A 129 -10.29 6.86 0.31
N THR A 130 -11.33 7.62 -0.05
CA THR A 130 -11.18 9.05 -0.37
C THR A 130 -10.51 9.83 0.77
N GLY A 131 -10.85 9.55 2.04
CA GLY A 131 -10.18 10.17 3.17
C GLY A 131 -8.69 9.83 3.25
N VAL A 132 -8.34 8.58 2.97
CA VAL A 132 -6.94 8.10 2.94
C VAL A 132 -6.17 8.78 1.81
N MET A 133 -6.78 8.88 0.63
CA MET A 133 -6.23 9.55 -0.56
C MET A 133 -5.89 11.00 -0.26
N VAL A 134 -6.82 11.76 0.33
CA VAL A 134 -6.58 13.16 0.70
C VAL A 134 -5.41 13.28 1.67
N CYS A 135 -5.38 12.45 2.73
CA CYS A 135 -4.25 12.46 3.65
C CYS A 135 -2.91 12.13 2.95
N TYR A 136 -2.92 11.19 1.99
CA TYR A 136 -1.74 10.79 1.21
C TYR A 136 -1.26 11.88 0.25
N GLU A 137 -2.16 12.59 -0.42
CA GLU A 137 -1.84 13.73 -1.29
C GLU A 137 -1.30 14.93 -0.51
N GLU A 138 -1.79 15.16 0.71
CA GLU A 138 -1.32 16.23 1.60
C GLU A 138 0.07 15.95 2.20
N SER A 139 0.60 14.74 2.04
CA SER A 139 1.93 14.38 2.53
C SER A 139 3.02 15.15 1.79
N LYS A 140 3.75 16.01 2.52
CA LYS A 140 4.88 16.78 2.01
C LYS A 140 5.92 15.90 1.28
N ALA A 141 6.23 14.71 1.80
CA ALA A 141 7.21 13.82 1.19
C ALA A 141 6.81 13.40 -0.24
N ILE A 142 5.53 13.10 -0.44
CA ILE A 142 5.00 12.70 -1.74
C ILE A 142 4.90 13.88 -2.69
N GLN A 143 4.52 15.06 -2.17
CA GLN A 143 4.53 16.29 -2.94
C GLN A 143 5.93 16.64 -3.45
N VAL A 144 6.97 16.48 -2.62
CA VAL A 144 8.36 16.70 -2.99
C VAL A 144 8.80 15.69 -4.07
N GLU A 145 8.51 14.41 -3.91
CA GLU A 145 8.87 13.38 -4.91
C GLU A 145 8.15 13.61 -6.26
N ALA A 146 6.86 13.94 -6.22
CA ALA A 146 6.09 14.31 -7.41
C ALA A 146 6.67 15.57 -8.07
N PHE A 147 7.18 16.52 -7.28
CA PHE A 147 7.88 17.69 -7.80
C PHE A 147 9.22 17.33 -8.47
N HIS A 148 9.96 16.35 -7.96
CA HIS A 148 11.16 15.82 -8.63
C HIS A 148 10.85 15.25 -10.01
N VAL A 149 9.77 14.47 -10.13
CA VAL A 149 9.30 13.96 -11.42
C VAL A 149 8.81 15.08 -12.33
N PHE A 150 8.04 16.03 -11.80
CA PHE A 150 7.53 17.19 -12.55
C PHE A 150 8.66 18.02 -13.18
N LYS A 151 9.78 18.22 -12.47
CA LYS A 151 10.96 18.90 -13.01
C LYS A 151 11.48 18.27 -14.31
N LEU A 152 11.42 16.93 -14.45
CA LEU A 152 11.84 16.24 -15.67
C LEU A 152 10.96 16.63 -16.87
N PHE A 153 9.65 16.74 -16.67
CA PHE A 153 8.72 17.16 -17.73
C PHE A 153 8.93 18.63 -18.14
N VAL A 154 9.17 19.53 -17.17
CA VAL A 154 9.41 20.95 -17.45
C VAL A 154 10.78 21.18 -18.09
N ALA A 155 11.81 20.46 -17.65
CA ALA A 155 13.18 20.60 -18.15
C ALA A 155 13.39 19.95 -19.53
N ASN A 156 12.57 18.97 -19.93
CA ASN A 156 12.68 18.32 -21.25
C ASN A 156 12.55 19.36 -22.37
N GLN A 157 13.59 19.55 -23.19
CA GLN A 157 13.57 20.50 -24.31
C GLN A 157 12.64 20.04 -25.44
N ASN A 158 12.44 18.72 -25.60
CA ASN A 158 11.60 18.09 -26.62
C ASN A 158 10.27 17.63 -26.03
N LYS A 159 9.44 18.57 -25.58
CA LYS A 159 8.13 18.24 -24.97
C LYS A 159 7.14 17.78 -26.04
N SER A 160 6.35 16.76 -25.74
CA SER A 160 5.22 16.40 -26.61
C SER A 160 4.18 17.53 -26.63
N PRO A 161 3.38 17.67 -27.70
CA PRO A 161 2.34 18.69 -27.79
C PRO A 161 1.33 18.63 -26.64
N GLU A 162 1.03 17.43 -26.13
CA GLU A 162 0.12 17.21 -25.00
C GLU A 162 0.68 17.80 -23.69
N ILE A 163 1.93 17.49 -23.36
CA ILE A 163 2.60 18.03 -22.16
C ILE A 163 2.74 19.55 -22.27
N LEU A 164 3.12 20.06 -23.44
CA LEU A 164 3.19 21.50 -23.67
C LEU A 164 1.82 22.16 -23.47
N GLY A 165 0.75 21.56 -24.00
CA GLY A 165 -0.63 22.03 -23.82
C GLY A 165 -1.03 22.10 -22.34
N ILE A 166 -0.70 21.09 -21.54
CA ILE A 166 -0.96 21.06 -20.10
C ILE A 166 -0.20 22.20 -19.37
N LEU A 167 1.09 22.40 -19.69
CA LEU A 167 1.91 23.45 -19.09
C LEU A 167 1.39 24.85 -19.45
N VAL A 168 1.02 25.08 -20.72
CA VAL A 168 0.46 26.36 -21.19
C VAL A 168 -0.88 26.66 -20.52
N THR A 169 -1.76 25.65 -20.43
CA THR A 169 -3.06 25.77 -19.76
C THR A 169 -2.91 26.20 -18.30
N ASN A 170 -1.86 25.73 -17.63
CA ASN A 170 -1.58 26.01 -16.22
C ASN A 170 -0.53 27.12 -16.00
N LYS A 171 -0.11 27.87 -17.04
CA LYS A 171 1.03 28.80 -16.98
C LYS A 171 0.93 29.87 -15.88
N ASN A 172 -0.28 30.27 -15.50
CA ASN A 172 -0.52 31.29 -14.47
C ASN A 172 -0.61 30.69 -13.05
N LYS A 173 -1.00 29.42 -12.95
CA LYS A 173 -1.18 28.71 -11.68
C LYS A 173 0.14 28.12 -11.19
N LEU A 174 0.93 27.57 -12.11
CA LEU A 174 2.21 26.91 -11.77
C LEU A 174 3.18 27.85 -11.03
N PRO A 175 3.46 29.10 -11.47
CA PRO A 175 4.37 29.97 -10.75
C PRO A 175 3.87 30.34 -9.34
N ARG A 176 2.54 30.47 -9.15
CA ARG A 176 1.94 30.75 -7.84
C ARG A 176 2.11 29.56 -6.90
N PHE A 177 1.75 28.36 -7.38
CA PHE A 177 1.95 27.12 -6.63
C PHE A 177 3.42 26.95 -6.23
N LEU A 178 4.35 27.15 -7.16
CA LEU A 178 5.80 27.02 -6.89
C LEU A 178 6.36 28.07 -5.93
N ALA A 179 5.73 29.25 -5.82
CA ALA A 179 6.11 30.26 -4.85
C ALA A 179 5.71 29.87 -3.41
N ASP A 180 4.57 29.20 -3.26
CA ASP A 180 4.06 28.70 -1.98
C ASP A 180 4.60 27.30 -1.63
N PHE A 181 5.22 26.61 -2.61
CA PHE A 181 5.73 25.26 -2.45
C PHE A 181 7.00 25.24 -1.60
N THR A 182 6.87 24.85 -0.33
CA THR A 182 8.02 24.66 0.57
C THR A 182 8.65 23.29 0.32
N MET A 183 9.80 23.27 -0.36
CA MET A 183 10.75 22.18 -0.16
C MET A 183 11.42 22.44 1.18
N ASP A 184 10.96 21.78 2.25
CA ASP A 184 11.78 21.71 3.47
C ASP A 184 13.13 21.17 3.00
N LYS A 185 14.17 22.00 3.08
CA LYS A 185 15.52 21.58 2.75
C LYS A 185 15.81 20.44 3.71
N GLU A 186 15.97 19.22 3.19
CA GLU A 186 16.73 18.21 3.90
C GLU A 186 18.11 18.84 4.12
N ASP A 187 18.32 19.37 5.33
CA ASP A 187 19.62 19.78 5.79
C ASP A 187 20.50 18.53 5.78
N LYS A 188 21.38 18.47 4.78
CA LYS A 188 22.63 17.70 4.66
C LYS A 188 22.78 16.40 5.44
#